data_AF-S3JHT6-F1
#
_entry.id   AF-S3JHT6-F1
#
_cell.length_a   1.000
_cell.length_b   1.000
_cell.length_c   1.000
_cell.angle_alpha   90.00
_cell.angle_beta   90.00
_cell.angle_gamma   90.00
#
_symmetry.space_group_name_H-M   'P 1'
#
loop_
_entity.id
_entity.type
_entity.pdbx_description
1 polymer ?
#
loop_
_entity_poly.entity_id
_entity_poly.type
_entity_poly.pdbx_seq_one_letter_code
_entity_poly.pdbx_strand_id
1 'polypeptide(L)' 'MSQAAAINTKLIDSLAQIILSLTDEEQQLLVQKIQHPALAAEEIQRQGEVLKRDIELGMEQLRQGDYTEYD' A
#
# COMPACT_ATOMS: atom_id res chain seq x y z
N MET A 1 18.61 -31.58 -11.80
CA MET A 1 17.47 -30.66 -11.58
C MET A 1 17.54 -29.58 -12.64
N SER A 2 16.43 -29.19 -13.26
CA SER A 2 16.46 -28.17 -14.32
C SER A 2 16.77 -26.79 -13.73
N GLN A 3 17.42 -25.93 -14.52
CA GLN A 3 17.74 -24.56 -14.11
C GLN A 3 16.49 -23.77 -13.68
N ALA A 4 15.35 -24.01 -14.35
CA ALA A 4 14.07 -23.42 -13.99
C ALA A 4 13.57 -23.85 -12.60
N ALA A 5 13.76 -25.12 -12.23
CA ALA A 5 13.40 -25.58 -10.88
C ALA A 5 14.22 -24.87 -9.80
N ALA A 6 15.53 -24.68 -10.02
CA ALA A 6 16.40 -23.98 -9.08
C ALA A 6 16.06 -22.47 -8.95
N ILE A 7 15.67 -21.83 -10.07
CA ILE A 7 15.20 -20.44 -10.05
C ILE A 7 13.89 -20.33 -9.28
N ASN A 8 12.93 -21.22 -9.53
CA ASN A 8 11.64 -21.20 -8.85
C ASN A 8 11.78 -21.41 -7.34
N THR A 9 12.65 -22.34 -6.91
CA THR A 9 12.92 -22.55 -5.48
C THR A 9 13.49 -21.29 -4.83
N LYS A 10 14.49 -20.65 -5.44
CA LYS A 10 15.04 -19.39 -4.92
C LYS A 10 14.00 -18.27 -4.84
N LEU A 11 13.11 -18.20 -5.83
CA LEU A 11 12.05 -17.20 -5.86
C LEU A 11 11.06 -17.42 -4.72
N ILE A 12 10.65 -18.68 -4.50
CA ILE A 12 9.76 -19.09 -3.41
C ILE A 12 10.40 -18.78 -2.05
N ASP A 13 11.68 -19.15 -1.86
CA ASP A 13 12.40 -18.90 -0.61
C ASP A 13 12.50 -17.40 -0.32
N SER A 14 12.80 -16.59 -1.34
CA SER A 14 12.89 -15.13 -1.20
C SER A 14 11.54 -14.51 -0.84
N LEU A 15 10.45 -14.98 -1.47
CA LEU A 15 9.10 -14.51 -1.16
C LEU A 15 8.67 -14.90 0.26
N ALA A 16 8.99 -16.12 0.70
CA ALA A 16 8.71 -16.56 2.06
C ALA A 16 9.45 -15.70 3.09
N GLN A 17 10.74 -15.39 2.84
CA GLN A 17 11.53 -14.52 3.71
C GLN A 17 10.92 -13.12 3.85
N ILE A 18 10.44 -12.55 2.73
CA ILE A 18 9.76 -11.24 2.72
C ILE A 18 8.48 -11.31 3.55
N ILE A 19 7.62 -12.30 3.32
CA ILE A 19 6.33 -12.46 4.02
C ILE A 19 6.53 -12.61 5.54
N LEU A 20 7.57 -13.32 5.95
CA LEU A 20 7.90 -13.54 7.36
C LEU A 20 8.50 -12.30 8.05
N SER A 21 8.96 -11.32 7.27
CA SER A 21 9.55 -10.08 7.79
C SER A 21 8.53 -8.95 7.91
N LEU A 22 7.30 -9.16 7.46
CA LEU A 22 6.21 -8.19 7.54
C LEU A 22 5.69 -8.07 8.97
N THR A 23 5.21 -6.88 9.33
CA THR A 23 4.42 -6.69 10.55
C THR A 23 3.04 -7.31 10.41
N ASP A 24 2.32 -7.50 11.51
CA ASP A 24 0.96 -8.05 11.49
C ASP A 24 0.00 -7.23 10.61
N GLU A 25 0.15 -5.90 10.63
CA GLU A 25 -0.62 -4.96 9.81
C GLU A 25 -0.31 -5.11 8.32
N GLU A 26 0.97 -5.19 7.96
CA GLU A 26 1.42 -5.39 6.58
C GLU A 26 0.99 -6.76 6.05
N GLN A 27 1.03 -7.79 6.88
CA GLN A 27 0.63 -9.15 6.51
C GLN A 27 -0.89 -9.23 6.29
N GLN A 28 -1.70 -8.58 7.13
CA GLN A 28 -3.15 -8.46 6.91
C GLN A 28 -3.46 -7.71 5.60
N LEU A 29 -2.76 -6.62 5.33
CA LEU A 29 -2.91 -5.87 4.08
C LEU A 29 -2.56 -6.73 2.86
N LEU A 30 -1.47 -7.51 2.94
CA LEU A 30 -1.06 -8.43 1.88
C LEU A 30 -2.13 -9.50 1.62
N VAL A 31 -2.68 -10.11 2.68
CA VAL A 31 -3.76 -11.11 2.56
C VAL A 31 -4.99 -10.49 1.89
N GLN A 32 -5.41 -9.29 2.30
CA GLN A 32 -6.53 -8.60 1.67
C GLN A 32 -6.28 -8.33 0.18
N LYS A 33 -5.07 -7.88 -0.18
CA LYS A 33 -4.68 -7.63 -1.58
C LYS A 33 -4.64 -8.89 -2.44
N ILE A 34 -4.21 -10.03 -1.88
CA ILE A 34 -4.17 -11.32 -2.59
C ILE A 34 -5.58 -11.89 -2.76
N GLN A 35 -6.41 -11.84 -1.72
CA GLN A 35 -7.74 -12.43 -1.73
C GLN A 35 -8.77 -11.56 -2.49
N HIS A 36 -8.58 -10.24 -2.51
CA HIS A 36 -9.52 -9.30 -3.11
C HIS A 36 -8.78 -8.24 -3.96
N PRO A 37 -8.15 -8.65 -5.07
CA PRO A 37 -7.35 -7.75 -5.90
C PRO A 37 -8.16 -6.56 -6.48
N ALA A 38 -9.46 -6.74 -6.71
CA ALA A 38 -10.35 -5.66 -7.12
C ALA A 38 -10.60 -4.63 -6.00
N LEU A 39 -10.83 -5.08 -4.76
CA LEU A 39 -11.02 -4.20 -3.61
C LEU A 39 -9.75 -3.42 -3.28
N ALA A 40 -8.58 -4.02 -3.48
CA ALA A 40 -7.30 -3.33 -3.32
C ALA A 40 -7.10 -2.20 -4.33
N ALA A 41 -7.56 -2.36 -5.56
CA ALA A 41 -7.48 -1.32 -6.58
C ALA A 41 -8.46 -0.16 -6.28
N GLU A 42 -9.68 -0.50 -5.86
CA GLU A 42 -10.69 0.47 -5.45
C GLU A 42 -10.27 1.27 -4.21
N GLU A 43 -9.66 0.62 -3.20
CA GLU A 43 -9.15 1.29 -2.01
C GLU A 43 -7.97 2.22 -2.32
N ILE A 44 -7.05 1.82 -3.21
CA ILE A 44 -5.97 2.70 -3.69
C ILE A 44 -6.54 3.94 -4.40
N GLN A 45 -7.56 3.74 -5.25
CA GLN A 45 -8.20 4.84 -5.96
C GLN A 45 -8.90 5.78 -4.97
N ARG A 46 -9.61 5.23 -3.98
CA ARG A 46 -10.27 5.99 -2.91
C ARG A 46 -9.27 6.79 -2.08
N GLN A 47 -8.15 6.19 -1.68
CA GLN A 47 -7.09 6.89 -0.95
C GLN A 47 -6.49 8.04 -1.76
N GLY A 48 -6.31 7.85 -3.07
CA GLY A 48 -5.87 8.90 -3.98
C GLY A 48 -6.84 10.08 -4.05
N GLU A 49 -8.16 9.82 -4.06
CA GLU A 49 -9.18 10.86 -4.05
C GLU A 49 -9.23 11.64 -2.73
N VAL A 50 -9.06 10.95 -1.59
CA VAL A 50 -8.97 11.58 -0.26
C VAL A 50 -7.75 12.49 -0.21
N LEU A 51 -6.56 11.98 -0.57
CA LEU A 51 -5.33 12.75 -0.58
C LEU A 51 -5.42 13.98 -1.47
N LYS A 52 -6.05 13.85 -2.65
CA LYS A 52 -6.26 14.99 -3.56
C LYS A 52 -7.12 16.08 -2.92
N ARG A 53 -8.20 15.71 -2.23
CA ARG A 53 -9.05 16.67 -1.50
C ARG A 53 -8.29 17.35 -0.37
N ASP A 54 -7.50 16.60 0.38
CA ASP A 54 -6.71 17.16 1.49
C ASP A 54 -5.67 18.17 0.99
N ILE A 55 -5.04 17.88 -0.16
CA ILE A 55 -4.13 18.82 -0.83
C ILE A 55 -4.88 20.08 -1.31
N GLU A 56 -6.03 19.92 -1.96
CA GLU A 56 -6.84 21.06 -2.43
C GLU A 56 -7.29 21.94 -1.26
N LEU A 57 -7.71 21.33 -0.16
CA LEU A 57 -8.07 22.03 1.07
C LEU A 57 -6.87 22.78 1.65
N GLY A 58 -5.72 22.14 1.76
CA GLY A 58 -4.49 22.76 2.26
C GLY A 58 -4.01 23.92 1.37
N MET A 59 -4.12 23.80 0.04
CA MET A 59 -3.82 24.88 -0.90
C MET A 59 -4.77 26.08 -0.72
N GLU A 60 -6.06 25.81 -0.49
CA GLU A 60 -7.06 26.85 -0.23
C GLU A 60 -6.80 27.56 1.10
N GLN A 61 -6.50 26.82 2.16
CA GLN A 61 -6.12 27.35 3.48
C GLN A 61 -4.86 28.23 3.38
N LEU A 62 -3.83 27.79 2.66
CA LEU A 62 -2.62 28.58 2.39
C LEU A 62 -2.93 29.89 1.65
N ARG A 63 -3.85 29.83 0.67
CA ARG A 63 -4.28 31.01 -0.08
C ARG A 63 -5.05 32.01 0.77
N GLN A 64 -5.87 31.52 1.70
CA GLN A 64 -6.72 32.33 2.56
C GLN A 64 -6.01 32.82 3.83
N GLY A 65 -4.88 32.20 4.20
CA GLY A 65 -4.15 32.50 5.44
C GLY A 65 -4.82 31.92 6.70
N ASP A 66 -5.84 31.08 6.53
CA ASP A 66 -6.57 30.40 7.61
C ASP A 66 -5.96 29.01 7.85
N TYR A 67 -4.96 28.97 8.72
CA TYR A 67 -4.29 27.73 9.12
C TYR A 67 -5.10 27.04 10.22
N THR A 68 -5.43 25.77 10.01
CA THR A 68 -5.86 24.90 11.11
C THR A 68 -4.59 24.34 11.75
N GLU A 69 -4.18 24.86 12.92
CA GLU A 69 -3.15 24.21 13.72
C GLU A 69 -3.72 22.90 14.28
N TYR A 70 -3.03 21.80 14.00
CA TYR A 70 -3.30 20.52 14.64
C TYR A 70 -2.32 20.38 15.81
N ASP A 71 -2.86 20.26 17.04
CA ASP A 71 -2.12 19.94 18.27
C ASP A 71 -1.45 18.55 18.20
#